data_AF-A0AAT9HH08-F1
#
_entry.id   AF-A0AAT9HH08-F1
#
_cell.length_a   1.000
_cell.length_b   1.000
_cell.length_c   1.000
_cell.angle_alpha   90.00
_cell.angle_beta   90.00
_cell.angle_gamma   90.00
#
_symmetry.space_group_name_H-M   'P 1'
#
loop_
_entity.id
_entity.type
_entity.pdbx_description
1 polymer ?
#
loop_
_entity_poly.entity_id
_entity_poly.type
_entity_poly.pdbx_seq_one_letter_code
_entity_poly.pdbx_strand_id
1 'polypeptide(L)'
;MGSRTALVEDLMERFPHVPREAVFKEDLLRGGVAFDPSALSDNEDGEVKPKSYFIFSFDHGTLPELGEAALRRPPEEIILTGGPYDLRRTVVSVRVNPASPYRVAADEHGVLGLYLDGKRISDVGVPPMPEYYRHKLANGKSVMEVAPTIQWGYLIYLTAFRVCQYFGAKEECQYCDINHNWRQHKAAGRPYTGVKDVDEVLEALDIINTYDTAKTSTAYTLTGGAITSKVQGLDEADFYGRYAKAIEEHFPGRWIGKVVAQALPKDDVRRFKDYGVQIYHPNYEVWDEYLFKMYCPGKERYVGRDEWHRRILDSADVFGARNVIPNFVAGVEMAEPFGFKTVDEAIDSTTEGLRFFMSHGITPRFTTWCPEPTTPLGKANPQGAPLEYHIRLLQAYRQTMDDFGLASPPATARPDPATRCSPSAPSWTASRPRNPPGRSEPAEHSAGRGRPELRRSGLPCVSLPVRPLRGVAMPPHKVREALVICSKVVKSSATAARFPTTLMPRWPVDLVRDAGVSCPTCRALKVPLKRRCSPSAGTRRSPTPTCARPVPPPPPNSPARPSPRA
;
A
#
# COMPACT_ATOMS: atom_id res chain seq x y z
N MET A 1 -17.52 19.30 23.16
CA MET A 1 -16.35 19.16 22.26
C MET A 1 -16.36 20.34 21.31
N GLY A 2 -15.21 20.99 21.08
CA GLY A 2 -15.11 22.09 20.09
C GLY A 2 -15.40 21.61 18.66
N SER A 3 -15.58 22.53 17.73
CA SER A 3 -15.74 22.21 16.31
C SER A 3 -14.49 21.54 15.73
N ARG A 4 -14.59 20.87 14.58
CA ARG A 4 -13.40 20.28 13.93
C ARG A 4 -12.40 21.37 13.52
N THR A 5 -12.92 22.53 13.11
CA THR A 5 -12.12 23.73 12.85
C THR A 5 -11.30 24.13 14.07
N ALA A 6 -11.91 24.22 15.26
CA ALA A 6 -11.21 24.59 16.49
C ALA A 6 -10.10 23.59 16.86
N LEU A 7 -10.33 22.28 16.66
CA LEU A 7 -9.29 21.27 16.85
C LEU A 7 -8.11 21.45 15.90
N VAL A 8 -8.38 21.71 14.62
CA VAL A 8 -7.34 21.91 13.61
C VAL A 8 -6.53 23.17 13.90
N GLU A 9 -7.20 24.29 14.22
CA GLU A 9 -6.56 25.56 14.57
C GLU A 9 -5.71 25.44 15.84
N ASP A 10 -6.21 24.78 16.90
CA ASP A 10 -5.45 24.49 18.12
C ASP A 10 -4.16 23.70 17.82
N LEU A 11 -4.27 22.66 16.99
CA LEU A 11 -3.11 21.86 16.63
C LEU A 11 -2.12 22.63 15.74
N MET A 12 -2.58 23.52 14.86
CA MET A 12 -1.70 24.42 14.12
C MET A 12 -0.96 25.40 15.05
N GLU A 13 -1.62 25.88 16.11
CA GLU A 13 -1.01 26.75 17.11
C GLU A 13 0.01 26.01 17.99
N ARG A 14 -0.32 24.79 18.43
CA ARG A 14 0.56 23.93 19.24
C ARG A 14 1.77 23.41 18.45
N PHE A 15 1.63 23.22 17.13
CA PHE A 15 2.68 22.70 16.25
C PHE A 15 2.97 23.64 15.06
N PRO A 16 3.44 24.88 15.31
CA PRO A 16 3.52 25.93 14.29
C PRO A 16 4.62 25.69 13.25
N HIS A 17 5.57 24.81 13.54
CA HIS A 17 6.57 24.37 12.55
C HIS A 17 5.94 23.51 11.46
N VAL A 18 4.84 22.81 11.75
CA VAL A 18 4.16 21.91 10.81
C VAL A 18 3.36 22.73 9.78
N PRO A 19 3.58 22.52 8.46
CA PRO A 19 2.84 23.24 7.44
C PRO A 19 1.34 23.00 7.56
N ARG A 20 0.57 24.07 7.41
CA ARG A 20 -0.88 24.03 7.57
C ARG A 20 -1.54 23.03 6.63
N GLU A 21 -1.06 22.94 5.39
CA GLU A 21 -1.55 22.00 4.40
C GLU A 21 -1.22 20.53 4.74
N ALA A 22 -0.16 20.28 5.52
CA ALA A 22 0.13 18.95 6.05
C ALA A 22 -0.92 18.54 7.10
N VAL A 23 -1.29 19.45 8.00
CA VAL A 23 -2.31 19.22 9.02
C VAL A 23 -3.66 18.89 8.37
N PHE A 24 -4.10 19.71 7.41
CA PHE A 24 -5.33 19.43 6.65
C PHE A 24 -5.25 18.12 5.87
N LYS A 25 -4.12 17.83 5.21
CA LYS A 25 -3.93 16.56 4.49
C LYS A 25 -4.10 15.36 5.42
N GLU A 26 -3.46 15.36 6.59
CA GLU A 26 -3.57 14.24 7.53
C GLU A 26 -5.00 14.09 8.07
N ASP A 27 -5.70 15.20 8.33
CA ASP A 27 -7.08 15.15 8.81
C ASP A 27 -8.06 14.63 7.74
N LEU A 28 -7.86 15.02 6.48
CA LEU A 28 -8.60 14.49 5.33
C LEU A 28 -8.28 13.02 5.07
N LEU A 29 -7.02 12.60 5.22
CA LEU A 29 -6.64 11.21 5.05
C LEU A 29 -7.24 10.36 6.18
N ARG A 30 -7.13 10.73 7.45
CA ARG A 30 -7.67 9.87 8.52
C ARG A 30 -9.20 9.88 8.61
N GLY A 31 -9.84 11.00 8.23
CA GLY A 31 -11.27 11.25 8.46
C GLY A 31 -12.14 11.29 7.20
N GLY A 32 -11.53 11.31 6.02
CA GLY A 32 -12.23 11.39 4.74
C GLY A 32 -12.91 12.74 4.47
N VAL A 33 -13.60 12.80 3.33
CA VAL A 33 -14.25 13.99 2.81
C VAL A 33 -15.59 13.65 2.16
N ALA A 34 -16.57 14.52 2.35
CA ALA A 34 -17.86 14.46 1.68
C ALA A 34 -17.82 15.26 0.37
N PHE A 35 -18.63 14.85 -0.61
CA PHE A 35 -18.77 15.57 -1.88
C PHE A 35 -20.20 16.07 -2.05
N ASP A 36 -20.33 17.30 -2.51
CA ASP A 36 -21.57 17.78 -3.09
C ASP A 36 -21.81 17.15 -4.47
N PRO A 37 -23.06 16.94 -4.90
CA PRO A 37 -23.35 16.48 -6.26
C PRO A 37 -22.73 17.35 -7.36
N SER A 38 -22.51 18.64 -7.11
CA SER A 38 -21.79 19.56 -8.02
C SER A 38 -20.30 19.23 -8.19
N ALA A 39 -19.70 18.49 -7.26
CA ALA A 39 -18.29 18.12 -7.26
C ALA A 39 -18.04 16.67 -7.73
N LEU A 40 -19.09 15.96 -8.13
CA LEU A 40 -19.02 14.59 -8.64
C LEU A 40 -18.86 14.55 -10.15
N SER A 41 -18.19 13.52 -10.66
CA SER A 41 -17.88 13.37 -12.08
C SER A 41 -18.81 12.37 -12.74
N ASP A 42 -19.07 12.51 -14.04
CA ASP A 42 -19.85 11.53 -14.80
C ASP A 42 -19.03 10.27 -15.18
N ASN A 43 -18.10 9.86 -14.31
CA ASN A 43 -17.18 8.72 -14.47
C ASN A 43 -16.27 8.81 -15.71
N GLU A 44 -16.13 7.71 -16.47
CA GLU A 44 -15.21 7.57 -17.61
C GLU A 44 -15.58 8.45 -18.81
N ASP A 45 -16.86 8.85 -18.90
CA ASP A 45 -17.35 9.76 -19.94
C ASP A 45 -17.15 11.24 -19.57
N GLY A 46 -16.79 11.53 -18.31
CA GLY A 46 -16.55 12.88 -17.81
C GLY A 46 -15.17 13.45 -18.15
N GLU A 47 -14.96 14.72 -17.78
CA GLU A 47 -13.68 15.43 -17.93
C GLU A 47 -12.75 15.32 -16.73
N VAL A 48 -13.22 14.74 -15.63
CA VAL A 48 -12.46 14.56 -14.39
C VAL A 48 -12.12 13.09 -14.24
N LYS A 49 -10.86 12.79 -13.92
CA LYS A 49 -10.43 11.43 -13.67
C LYS A 49 -11.07 10.89 -12.37
N PRO A 50 -11.94 9.87 -12.45
CA PRO A 50 -12.63 9.34 -11.29
C PRO A 50 -11.73 8.41 -10.46
N LYS A 51 -12.14 8.15 -9.22
CA LYS A 51 -11.51 7.16 -8.34
C LYS A 51 -11.55 5.77 -8.98
N SER A 52 -10.39 5.14 -9.12
CA SER A 52 -10.21 3.87 -9.84
C SER A 52 -10.30 2.64 -8.94
N TYR A 53 -10.36 2.82 -7.60
CA TYR A 53 -10.39 1.75 -6.59
C TYR A 53 -9.34 0.66 -6.92
N PHE A 54 -8.06 1.03 -6.91
CA PHE A 54 -7.01 0.23 -7.56
C PHE A 54 -6.52 -0.99 -6.75
N ILE A 55 -6.71 -1.01 -5.42
CA ILE A 55 -6.33 -2.13 -4.53
C ILE A 55 -7.20 -2.21 -3.26
N PHE A 56 -7.29 -1.10 -2.52
CA PHE A 56 -8.12 -0.94 -1.32
C PHE A 56 -9.30 -0.01 -1.64
N SER A 57 -10.33 -0.01 -0.78
CA SER A 57 -11.41 0.98 -0.92
C SER A 57 -10.92 2.38 -0.56
N PHE A 58 -10.23 2.50 0.57
CA PHE A 58 -9.86 3.76 1.21
C PHE A 58 -11.07 4.66 1.50
N ASP A 59 -12.21 4.08 1.88
CA ASP A 59 -13.43 4.83 2.16
C ASP A 59 -14.00 4.46 3.53
N HIS A 60 -14.73 5.39 4.14
CA HIS A 60 -15.39 5.21 5.45
C HIS A 60 -16.78 4.57 5.33
N GLY A 61 -17.17 4.17 4.12
CA GLY A 61 -18.40 3.45 3.82
C GLY A 61 -18.14 2.31 2.84
N THR A 62 -18.95 1.26 2.90
CA THR A 62 -19.00 0.26 1.83
C THR A 62 -19.53 0.87 0.55
N LEU A 63 -19.26 0.27 -0.61
CA LEU A 63 -19.69 0.82 -1.90
C LEU A 63 -21.18 1.22 -1.95
N PRO A 64 -22.15 0.46 -1.40
CA PRO A 64 -23.56 0.89 -1.34
C PRO A 64 -23.83 2.07 -0.39
N GLU A 65 -23.05 2.22 0.68
CA GLU A 65 -23.23 3.27 1.70
C GLU A 65 -22.70 4.63 1.23
N LEU A 66 -21.88 4.67 0.17
CA LEU A 66 -21.36 5.93 -0.39
C LEU A 66 -22.41 6.73 -1.18
N GLY A 67 -23.60 6.18 -1.41
CA GLY A 67 -24.70 6.87 -2.09
C GLY A 67 -24.33 7.34 -3.50
N GLU A 68 -24.55 8.62 -3.81
CA GLU A 68 -24.27 9.18 -5.14
C GLU A 68 -22.78 9.10 -5.51
N ALA A 69 -21.88 9.19 -4.53
CA ALA A 69 -20.44 9.06 -4.76
C ALA A 69 -20.03 7.65 -5.21
N ALA A 70 -20.85 6.62 -4.96
CA ALA A 70 -20.63 5.29 -5.54
C ALA A 70 -20.91 5.26 -7.04
N LEU A 71 -21.88 6.07 -7.50
CA LEU A 71 -22.40 6.07 -8.86
C LEU A 71 -21.64 7.03 -9.76
N ARG A 72 -21.40 8.27 -9.32
CA ARG A 72 -20.78 9.37 -10.07
C ARG A 72 -19.35 9.64 -9.59
N ARG A 73 -18.60 8.55 -9.36
CA ARG A 73 -17.33 8.45 -8.61
C ARG A 73 -16.60 9.79 -8.39
N PRO A 74 -16.22 10.12 -7.14
CA PRO A 74 -15.43 11.31 -6.88
C PRO A 74 -14.07 11.22 -7.59
N PRO A 75 -13.35 12.34 -7.72
CA PRO A 75 -12.00 12.32 -8.26
C PRO A 75 -11.08 11.39 -7.45
N GLU A 76 -10.08 10.79 -8.10
CA GLU A 76 -9.08 9.94 -7.43
C GLU A 76 -8.29 10.73 -6.36
N GLU A 77 -7.97 11.98 -6.68
CA GLU A 77 -7.17 12.89 -5.87
C GLU A 77 -7.72 14.32 -6.01
N ILE A 78 -7.48 15.16 -5.02
CA ILE A 78 -7.72 16.61 -5.08
C ILE A 78 -6.44 17.38 -4.80
N ILE A 79 -6.32 18.58 -5.36
CA ILE A 79 -5.30 19.56 -5.00
C ILE A 79 -5.91 20.60 -4.08
N LEU A 80 -5.23 20.91 -2.98
CA LEU A 80 -5.53 22.07 -2.13
C LEU A 80 -4.56 23.21 -2.44
N THR A 81 -5.07 24.43 -2.60
CA THR A 81 -4.28 25.65 -2.82
C THR A 81 -4.94 26.88 -2.21
N GLY A 82 -4.13 27.80 -1.68
CA GLY A 82 -4.57 29.12 -1.24
C GLY A 82 -5.56 29.06 -0.07
N GLY A 83 -6.62 29.88 -0.14
CA GLY A 83 -7.61 30.02 0.92
C GLY A 83 -7.11 30.81 2.14
N PRO A 84 -7.94 30.92 3.20
CA PRO A 84 -7.62 31.73 4.38
C PRO A 84 -6.34 31.32 5.12
N TYR A 85 -5.87 30.09 4.90
CA TYR A 85 -4.67 29.53 5.52
C TYR A 85 -3.41 29.64 4.64
N ASP A 86 -3.52 30.20 3.43
CA ASP A 86 -2.45 30.31 2.41
C ASP A 86 -1.80 28.94 2.11
N LEU A 87 -2.63 27.94 1.79
CA LEU A 87 -2.16 26.57 1.60
C LEU A 87 -1.28 26.44 0.36
N ARG A 88 -0.13 25.78 0.53
CA ARG A 88 0.72 25.37 -0.60
C ARG A 88 0.05 24.25 -1.37
N ARG A 89 0.28 24.19 -2.69
CA ARG A 89 -0.23 23.13 -3.58
C ARG A 89 0.05 21.74 -2.99
N THR A 90 -1.02 21.06 -2.58
CA THR A 90 -0.94 19.75 -1.91
C THR A 90 -1.91 18.77 -2.52
N VAL A 91 -1.40 17.63 -2.98
CA VAL A 91 -2.23 16.53 -3.48
C VAL A 91 -2.69 15.67 -2.30
N VAL A 92 -4.00 15.41 -2.25
CA VAL A 92 -4.65 14.58 -1.24
C VAL A 92 -5.41 13.47 -1.97
N SER A 93 -5.10 12.21 -1.63
CA SER A 93 -5.87 11.07 -2.12
C SER A 93 -7.24 11.07 -1.47
N VAL A 94 -8.29 10.91 -2.29
CA VAL A 94 -9.66 11.01 -1.83
C VAL A 94 -10.07 9.76 -1.08
N ARG A 95 -10.60 9.99 0.13
CA ARG A 95 -11.24 8.98 0.98
C ARG A 95 -12.65 9.42 1.24
N VAL A 96 -13.61 8.69 0.71
CA VAL A 96 -15.01 9.12 0.73
C VAL A 96 -15.58 8.86 2.11
N ASN A 97 -16.10 9.92 2.72
CA ASN A 97 -16.84 9.84 3.96
C ASN A 97 -18.03 10.80 3.88
N PRO A 98 -19.24 10.30 3.57
CA PRO A 98 -20.45 11.14 3.51
C PRO A 98 -20.76 11.88 4.81
N ALA A 99 -20.29 11.38 5.95
CA ALA A 99 -20.46 12.00 7.27
C ALA A 99 -19.30 12.93 7.67
N SER A 100 -18.33 13.18 6.79
CA SER A 100 -17.19 14.05 7.11
C SER A 100 -17.63 15.50 7.34
N PRO A 101 -17.01 16.22 8.30
CA PRO A 101 -17.17 17.66 8.43
C PRO A 101 -16.48 18.42 7.28
N TYR A 102 -15.58 17.76 6.54
CA TYR A 102 -15.01 18.29 5.32
C TYR A 102 -15.94 18.03 4.14
N ARG A 103 -16.13 19.07 3.31
CA ARG A 103 -16.95 18.99 2.11
C ARG A 103 -16.27 19.66 0.93
N VAL A 104 -16.20 18.98 -0.21
CA VAL A 104 -15.89 19.60 -1.50
C VAL A 104 -17.19 20.02 -2.15
N ALA A 105 -17.31 21.31 -2.47
CA ALA A 105 -18.48 21.88 -3.13
C ALA A 105 -18.06 23.03 -4.05
N ALA A 106 -18.85 23.28 -5.08
CA ALA A 106 -18.72 24.49 -5.89
C ALA A 106 -19.26 25.71 -5.12
N ASP A 107 -18.63 26.87 -5.31
CA ASP A 107 -19.19 28.16 -4.91
C ASP A 107 -20.24 28.67 -5.91
N GLU A 108 -20.77 29.86 -5.68
CA GLU A 108 -21.78 30.52 -6.54
C GLU A 108 -21.30 30.77 -7.97
N HIS A 109 -19.98 30.72 -8.21
CA HIS A 109 -19.36 30.90 -9.52
C HIS A 109 -18.93 29.57 -10.16
N GLY A 110 -19.25 28.43 -9.52
CA GLY A 110 -18.89 27.11 -10.01
C GLY A 110 -17.46 26.68 -9.69
N VAL A 111 -16.71 27.43 -8.87
CA VAL A 111 -15.34 27.10 -8.50
C VAL A 111 -15.34 26.15 -7.31
N LEU A 112 -14.66 25.02 -7.42
CA LEU A 112 -14.57 24.04 -6.33
C LEU A 112 -13.73 24.58 -5.17
N GLY A 113 -14.29 24.46 -3.96
CA GLY A 113 -13.62 24.76 -2.71
C GLY A 113 -13.72 23.60 -1.73
N LEU A 114 -12.76 23.53 -0.81
CA LEU A 114 -12.82 22.68 0.37
C LEU A 114 -13.42 23.50 1.51
N TYR A 115 -14.42 22.94 2.18
CA TYR A 115 -15.08 23.53 3.33
C TYR A 115 -14.93 22.62 4.53
N LEU A 116 -14.76 23.21 5.72
CA LEU A 116 -14.76 22.53 7.01
C LEU A 116 -15.73 23.25 7.93
N ASP A 117 -16.69 22.52 8.51
CA ASP A 117 -17.75 23.09 9.35
C ASP A 117 -18.46 24.29 8.67
N GLY A 118 -18.64 24.22 7.34
CA GLY A 118 -19.24 25.28 6.52
C GLY A 118 -18.33 26.46 6.18
N LYS A 119 -17.10 26.52 6.69
CA LYS A 119 -16.13 27.58 6.38
C LYS A 119 -15.17 27.13 5.27
N ARG A 120 -14.89 28.02 4.33
CA ARG A 120 -13.96 27.76 3.23
C ARG A 120 -12.51 27.64 3.74
N ILE A 121 -11.82 26.59 3.35
CA ILE A 121 -10.44 26.28 3.73
C ILE A 121 -9.47 26.55 2.58
N SER A 122 -9.80 26.12 1.37
CA SER A 122 -8.93 26.27 0.19
C SER A 122 -9.71 26.19 -1.12
N ASP A 123 -9.06 26.58 -2.22
CA ASP A 123 -9.49 26.17 -3.56
C ASP A 123 -9.20 24.67 -3.74
N VAL A 124 -10.00 24.02 -4.59
CA VAL A 124 -9.84 22.61 -4.94
C VAL A 124 -9.62 22.44 -6.44
N GLY A 125 -8.48 21.83 -6.79
CA GLY A 125 -8.20 21.35 -8.14
C GLY A 125 -8.52 19.86 -8.28
N VAL A 126 -9.03 19.44 -9.44
CA VAL A 126 -9.31 18.04 -9.77
C VAL A 126 -8.49 17.59 -10.98
N PRO A 127 -8.08 16.31 -11.06
CA PRO A 127 -7.25 15.82 -12.15
C PRO A 127 -8.09 15.73 -13.43
N PRO A 128 -7.60 16.27 -14.57
CA PRO A 128 -8.29 16.09 -15.84
C PRO A 128 -8.28 14.61 -16.24
N MET A 129 -9.27 14.20 -17.02
CA MET A 129 -9.31 12.87 -17.62
C MET A 129 -8.13 12.72 -18.58
N PRO A 130 -7.19 11.78 -18.35
CA PRO A 130 -6.06 11.59 -19.25
C PRO A 130 -6.50 10.90 -20.54
N GLU A 131 -5.87 11.27 -21.66
CA GLU A 131 -6.22 10.74 -22.98
C GLU A 131 -6.14 9.22 -23.06
N TYR A 132 -5.12 8.60 -22.45
CA TYR A 132 -4.98 7.14 -22.42
C TYR A 132 -6.16 6.40 -21.76
N TYR A 133 -7.00 7.07 -20.95
CA TYR A 133 -8.23 6.47 -20.41
C TYR A 133 -9.43 6.53 -21.36
N ARG A 134 -9.37 7.33 -22.43
CA ARG A 134 -10.39 7.35 -23.49
C ARG A 134 -10.31 6.11 -24.40
N HIS A 135 -9.24 5.33 -24.28
CA HIS A 135 -9.02 4.11 -25.04
C HIS A 135 -9.42 2.86 -24.25
N LYS A 136 -9.77 1.81 -25.00
CA LYS A 136 -10.04 0.48 -24.47
C LYS A 136 -9.02 -0.52 -24.99
N LEU A 137 -8.77 -1.55 -24.20
CA LEU A 137 -8.05 -2.73 -24.63
C LEU A 137 -8.90 -3.51 -25.65
N ALA A 138 -8.29 -4.42 -26.40
CA ALA A 138 -8.93 -5.25 -27.41
C ALA A 138 -10.06 -6.13 -26.82
N ASN A 139 -9.92 -6.52 -25.55
CA ASN A 139 -10.95 -7.25 -24.80
C ASN A 139 -12.09 -6.36 -24.25
N GLY A 140 -12.06 -5.05 -24.52
CA GLY A 140 -13.06 -4.06 -24.10
C GLY A 140 -12.88 -3.49 -22.69
N LYS A 141 -11.87 -3.93 -21.91
CA LYS A 141 -11.57 -3.34 -20.60
C LYS A 141 -11.03 -1.91 -20.76
N SER A 142 -11.32 -1.05 -19.79
CA SER A 142 -10.71 0.29 -19.73
C SER A 142 -9.27 0.22 -19.22
N VAL A 143 -8.42 1.14 -19.67
CA VAL A 143 -7.05 1.26 -19.16
C VAL A 143 -7.05 1.54 -17.65
N MET A 144 -8.00 2.33 -17.14
CA MET A 144 -8.12 2.61 -15.71
C MET A 144 -8.33 1.34 -14.87
N GLU A 145 -9.07 0.36 -15.39
CA GLU A 145 -9.28 -0.91 -14.67
C GLU A 145 -8.00 -1.77 -14.62
N VAL A 146 -7.20 -1.75 -15.69
CA VAL A 146 -6.02 -2.61 -15.84
C VAL A 146 -4.74 -1.96 -15.31
N ALA A 147 -4.51 -0.68 -15.58
CA ALA A 147 -3.33 0.08 -15.22
C ALA A 147 -3.69 1.50 -14.71
N PRO A 148 -4.38 1.60 -13.57
CA PRO A 148 -4.73 2.90 -13.01
C PRO A 148 -3.48 3.70 -12.65
N THR A 149 -3.46 4.97 -13.02
CA THR A 149 -2.47 5.96 -12.57
C THR A 149 -2.93 6.60 -11.26
N ILE A 150 -2.01 6.92 -10.36
CA ILE A 150 -2.24 7.66 -9.11
C ILE A 150 -1.09 8.66 -8.89
N GLN A 151 -1.11 9.43 -7.79
CA GLN A 151 -0.10 10.46 -7.48
C GLN A 151 -0.06 11.56 -8.53
N TRP A 152 -1.24 12.06 -8.90
CA TRP A 152 -1.43 13.04 -9.96
C TRP A 152 -0.89 12.58 -11.32
N GLY A 153 -1.02 11.28 -11.61
CA GLY A 153 -0.58 10.68 -12.88
C GLY A 153 0.87 10.19 -12.90
N TYR A 154 1.65 10.41 -11.83
CA TYR A 154 3.06 10.00 -11.76
C TYR A 154 3.28 8.48 -11.77
N LEU A 155 2.42 7.74 -11.07
CA LEU A 155 2.61 6.31 -10.80
C LEU A 155 1.52 5.46 -11.45
N ILE A 156 1.92 4.51 -12.30
CA ILE A 156 1.05 3.44 -12.81
C ILE A 156 0.98 2.33 -11.75
N TYR A 157 -0.20 2.04 -11.24
CA TYR A 157 -0.41 1.14 -10.11
C TYR A 157 -0.96 -0.22 -10.58
N LEU A 158 -0.07 -1.20 -10.67
CA LEU A 158 -0.34 -2.53 -11.19
C LEU A 158 -0.60 -3.53 -10.06
N THR A 159 -1.85 -3.56 -9.59
CA THR A 159 -2.31 -4.62 -8.67
C THR A 159 -2.49 -5.93 -9.44
N ALA A 160 -1.40 -6.69 -9.61
CA ALA A 160 -1.36 -7.92 -10.39
C ALA A 160 -2.16 -9.06 -9.74
N PHE A 161 -2.16 -9.13 -8.40
CA PHE A 161 -2.95 -10.09 -7.62
C PHE A 161 -3.87 -9.37 -6.63
N ARG A 162 -5.14 -9.22 -6.97
CA ARG A 162 -6.16 -8.50 -6.19
C ARG A 162 -6.77 -9.31 -5.05
N VAL A 163 -6.20 -10.47 -4.75
CA VAL A 163 -6.60 -11.34 -3.65
C VAL A 163 -5.35 -11.65 -2.83
N CYS A 164 -5.49 -11.86 -1.53
CA CYS A 164 -4.40 -12.21 -0.63
C CYS A 164 -4.63 -13.61 -0.02
N GLN A 165 -3.57 -14.44 0.01
CA GLN A 165 -3.68 -15.82 0.50
C GLN A 165 -3.80 -15.91 2.03
N TYR A 166 -3.40 -14.89 2.79
CA TYR A 166 -3.60 -14.85 4.25
C TYR A 166 -5.08 -14.98 4.65
N PHE A 167 -6.00 -14.41 3.87
CA PHE A 167 -7.44 -14.56 4.11
C PHE A 167 -7.93 -16.01 4.01
N GLY A 168 -7.26 -16.85 3.21
CA GLY A 168 -7.60 -18.27 3.10
C GLY A 168 -7.37 -19.02 4.41
N ALA A 169 -6.40 -18.56 5.20
CA ALA A 169 -6.09 -19.09 6.53
C ALA A 169 -6.78 -18.32 7.68
N LYS A 170 -7.57 -17.28 7.38
CA LYS A 170 -8.09 -16.32 8.37
C LYS A 170 -7.00 -15.58 9.15
N GLU A 171 -5.90 -15.30 8.46
CA GLU A 171 -4.69 -14.66 8.99
C GLU A 171 -4.45 -13.29 8.33
N GLU A 172 -5.50 -12.69 7.75
CA GLU A 172 -5.43 -11.36 7.15
C GLU A 172 -4.97 -10.29 8.13
N CYS A 173 -4.31 -9.25 7.61
CA CYS A 173 -4.01 -8.08 8.42
C CYS A 173 -5.32 -7.42 8.84
N GLN A 174 -5.46 -7.06 10.12
CA GLN A 174 -6.73 -6.69 10.73
C GLN A 174 -7.26 -5.30 10.29
N TYR A 175 -6.44 -4.53 9.57
CA TYR A 175 -6.78 -3.26 8.92
C TYR A 175 -6.91 -3.38 7.39
N CYS A 176 -6.71 -4.56 6.79
CA CYS A 176 -6.59 -4.70 5.34
C CYS A 176 -7.92 -5.14 4.71
N ASP A 177 -8.43 -4.36 3.77
CA ASP A 177 -9.70 -4.64 3.10
C ASP A 177 -9.55 -5.27 1.71
N ILE A 178 -8.35 -5.59 1.21
CA ILE A 178 -8.10 -6.00 -0.20
C ILE A 178 -9.09 -7.06 -0.73
N ASN A 179 -9.33 -8.13 0.03
CA ASN A 179 -10.28 -9.17 -0.39
C ASN A 179 -11.74 -8.72 -0.26
N HIS A 180 -12.06 -7.88 0.73
CA HIS A 180 -13.39 -7.28 0.86
C HIS A 180 -13.67 -6.32 -0.30
N ASN A 181 -12.69 -5.48 -0.65
CA ASN A 181 -12.74 -4.57 -1.79
C ASN A 181 -12.91 -5.34 -3.12
N TRP A 182 -12.16 -6.42 -3.30
CA TRP A 182 -12.35 -7.30 -4.46
C TRP A 182 -13.77 -7.88 -4.51
N ARG A 183 -14.27 -8.45 -3.39
CA ARG A 183 -15.61 -9.05 -3.34
C ARG A 183 -16.73 -8.04 -3.61
N GLN A 184 -16.66 -6.82 -3.06
CA GLN A 184 -17.69 -5.81 -3.30
C GLN A 184 -17.75 -5.38 -4.76
N HIS A 185 -16.60 -5.22 -5.43
CA HIS A 185 -16.58 -4.85 -6.84
C HIS A 185 -17.05 -5.98 -7.75
N LYS A 186 -16.73 -7.25 -7.41
CA LYS A 186 -17.34 -8.41 -8.09
C LYS A 186 -18.85 -8.46 -7.91
N ALA A 187 -19.34 -8.22 -6.70
CA ALA A 187 -20.77 -8.19 -6.40
C ALA A 187 -21.50 -7.06 -7.13
N ALA A 188 -20.83 -5.92 -7.33
CA ALA A 188 -21.33 -4.80 -8.13
C ALA A 188 -21.22 -5.01 -9.66
N GLY A 189 -20.85 -6.20 -10.12
CA GLY A 189 -20.78 -6.54 -11.55
C GLY A 189 -19.61 -5.90 -12.31
N ARG A 190 -18.64 -5.31 -11.62
CA ARG A 190 -17.47 -4.69 -12.27
C ARG A 190 -16.55 -5.75 -12.87
N PRO A 191 -15.83 -5.46 -13.98
CA PRO A 191 -14.93 -6.40 -14.67
C PRO A 191 -13.63 -6.69 -13.90
N TYR A 192 -13.72 -6.82 -12.58
CA TYR A 192 -12.63 -7.05 -11.65
C TYR A 192 -12.09 -8.49 -11.79
N THR A 193 -10.80 -8.63 -12.12
CA THR A 193 -10.09 -9.92 -12.16
C THR A 193 -9.28 -10.15 -10.89
N GLY A 194 -9.15 -11.40 -10.46
CA GLY A 194 -8.32 -11.74 -9.28
C GLY A 194 -6.83 -11.70 -9.58
N VAL A 195 -6.44 -12.26 -10.72
CA VAL A 195 -5.09 -12.16 -11.30
C VAL A 195 -5.22 -11.43 -12.63
N LYS A 196 -4.43 -10.38 -12.85
CA LYS A 196 -4.39 -9.66 -14.13
C LYS A 196 -3.57 -10.46 -15.14
N ASP A 197 -4.00 -10.53 -16.39
CA ASP A 197 -3.18 -11.14 -17.43
C ASP A 197 -1.96 -10.24 -17.74
N VAL A 198 -0.82 -10.83 -18.10
CA VAL A 198 0.40 -10.06 -18.43
C VAL A 198 0.19 -9.30 -19.73
N ASP A 199 -0.44 -9.92 -20.73
CA ASP A 199 -0.65 -9.32 -22.05
C ASP A 199 -1.65 -8.15 -21.94
N GLU A 200 -2.68 -8.28 -21.10
CA GLU A 200 -3.58 -7.16 -20.79
C GLU A 200 -2.84 -5.98 -20.16
N VAL A 201 -1.89 -6.26 -19.25
CA VAL A 201 -1.08 -5.20 -18.63
C VAL A 201 -0.19 -4.53 -19.66
N LEU A 202 0.49 -5.29 -20.53
CA LEU A 202 1.33 -4.73 -21.58
C LEU A 202 0.53 -3.88 -22.57
N GLU A 203 -0.65 -4.34 -23.00
CA GLU A 203 -1.54 -3.58 -23.89
C GLU A 203 -1.96 -2.25 -23.24
N ALA A 204 -2.35 -2.27 -21.96
CA ALA A 204 -2.68 -1.06 -21.22
C ALA A 204 -1.48 -0.09 -21.14
N LEU A 205 -0.27 -0.63 -20.95
CA LEU A 205 0.96 0.16 -20.92
C LEU A 205 1.36 0.70 -22.30
N ASP A 206 1.09 -0.01 -23.39
CA ASP A 206 1.28 0.48 -24.76
C ASP A 206 0.39 1.71 -25.01
N ILE A 207 -0.87 1.64 -24.60
CA ILE A 207 -1.80 2.78 -24.67
C ILE A 207 -1.27 3.94 -23.82
N ILE A 208 -0.89 3.71 -22.56
CA ILE A 208 -0.31 4.78 -21.72
C ILE A 208 0.96 5.36 -22.36
N ASN A 209 1.88 4.53 -22.85
CA ASN A 209 3.12 5.00 -23.44
C ASN A 209 2.90 5.87 -24.69
N THR A 210 1.88 5.51 -25.48
CA THR A 210 1.46 6.22 -26.70
C THR A 210 0.80 7.56 -26.39
N TYR A 211 -0.18 7.58 -25.47
CA TYR A 211 -1.04 8.74 -25.24
C TYR A 211 -0.67 9.61 -24.02
N ASP A 212 0.22 9.16 -23.12
CA ASP A 212 0.86 10.02 -22.12
C ASP A 212 1.95 10.89 -22.78
N THR A 213 1.51 11.81 -23.64
CA THR A 213 2.38 12.69 -24.43
C THR A 213 3.18 13.66 -23.55
N ALA A 214 2.61 14.07 -22.41
CA ALA A 214 3.28 14.87 -21.39
C ALA A 214 4.33 14.08 -20.58
N LYS A 215 4.37 12.74 -20.73
CA LYS A 215 5.24 11.83 -19.96
C LYS A 215 5.10 12.03 -18.45
N THR A 216 3.87 12.26 -18.00
CA THR A 216 3.54 12.43 -16.59
C THR A 216 3.82 11.16 -15.80
N SER A 217 3.48 10.00 -16.37
CA SER A 217 3.78 8.70 -15.79
C SER A 217 5.27 8.38 -15.95
N THR A 218 5.96 8.22 -14.82
CA THR A 218 7.41 7.97 -14.77
C THR A 218 7.80 6.78 -13.91
N ALA A 219 6.83 6.13 -13.27
CA ALA A 219 7.02 4.90 -12.51
C ALA A 219 5.86 3.93 -12.68
N TYR A 220 6.13 2.63 -12.49
CA TYR A 220 5.09 1.63 -12.22
C TYR A 220 5.36 0.92 -10.90
N THR A 221 4.31 0.46 -10.23
CA THR A 221 4.41 -0.42 -9.06
C THR A 221 3.65 -1.71 -9.32
N LEU A 222 4.33 -2.84 -9.20
CA LEU A 222 3.72 -4.16 -9.09
C LEU A 222 3.40 -4.45 -7.62
N THR A 223 2.19 -4.91 -7.35
CA THR A 223 1.74 -5.23 -6.00
C THR A 223 0.57 -6.20 -6.04
N GLY A 224 0.22 -6.73 -4.88
CA GLY A 224 -0.98 -7.51 -4.69
C GLY A 224 -1.03 -8.10 -3.30
N GLY A 225 -1.89 -9.10 -3.13
CA GLY A 225 -1.90 -9.89 -1.90
C GLY A 225 -0.69 -10.80 -1.78
N ALA A 226 -0.44 -11.25 -0.55
CA ALA A 226 0.62 -12.20 -0.25
C ALA A 226 0.38 -13.53 -0.96
N ILE A 227 1.45 -14.09 -1.55
CA ILE A 227 1.48 -15.47 -2.05
C ILE A 227 2.28 -16.32 -1.06
N THR A 228 1.57 -17.16 -0.30
CA THR A 228 2.15 -18.06 0.72
C THR A 228 2.41 -19.47 0.21
N SER A 229 1.98 -19.76 -1.02
CA SER A 229 2.17 -21.05 -1.68
C SER A 229 2.55 -20.84 -3.15
N LYS A 230 1.60 -20.99 -4.08
CA LYS A 230 1.79 -20.69 -5.49
C LYS A 230 0.56 -20.03 -6.08
N VAL A 231 0.76 -19.19 -7.09
CA VAL A 231 -0.28 -18.68 -7.99
C VAL A 231 0.16 -18.98 -9.41
N GLN A 232 -0.67 -19.69 -10.17
CA GLN A 232 -0.31 -20.16 -11.53
C GLN A 232 1.03 -20.91 -11.58
N GLY A 233 1.33 -21.70 -10.54
CA GLY A 233 2.55 -22.52 -10.44
C GLY A 233 3.82 -21.76 -9.98
N LEU A 234 3.73 -20.43 -9.81
CA LEU A 234 4.84 -19.55 -9.45
C LEU A 234 4.79 -19.18 -7.97
N ASP A 235 5.96 -19.02 -7.36
CA ASP A 235 6.10 -18.38 -6.05
C ASP A 235 5.91 -16.85 -6.17
N GLU A 236 5.99 -16.12 -5.06
CA GLU A 236 5.74 -14.68 -5.06
C GLU A 236 6.74 -13.89 -5.94
N ALA A 237 8.01 -14.27 -5.89
CA ALA A 237 9.07 -13.58 -6.63
C ALA A 237 8.91 -13.75 -8.14
N ASP A 238 8.70 -14.98 -8.61
CA ASP A 238 8.49 -15.25 -10.04
C ASP A 238 7.14 -14.72 -10.52
N PHE A 239 6.11 -14.77 -9.67
CA PHE A 239 4.78 -14.29 -10.01
C PHE A 239 4.78 -12.80 -10.34
N TYR A 240 5.34 -11.94 -9.47
CA TYR A 240 5.47 -10.52 -9.78
C TYR A 240 6.60 -10.27 -10.78
N GLY A 241 7.68 -11.04 -10.69
CA GLY A 241 8.85 -10.95 -11.54
C GLY A 241 8.56 -11.09 -13.03
N ARG A 242 7.64 -11.98 -13.42
CA ARG A 242 7.24 -12.13 -14.83
C ARG A 242 6.63 -10.84 -15.41
N TYR A 243 5.88 -10.06 -14.62
CA TYR A 243 5.31 -8.80 -15.10
C TYR A 243 6.43 -7.77 -15.24
N ALA A 244 7.34 -7.67 -14.26
CA ALA A 244 8.47 -6.75 -14.34
C ALA A 244 9.34 -7.06 -15.57
N LYS A 245 9.68 -8.33 -15.76
CA LYS A 245 10.46 -8.80 -16.91
C LYS A 245 9.78 -8.44 -18.23
N ALA A 246 8.50 -8.76 -18.37
CA ALA A 246 7.75 -8.46 -19.60
C ALA A 246 7.68 -6.96 -19.89
N ILE A 247 7.46 -6.13 -18.85
CA ILE A 247 7.44 -4.67 -18.97
C ILE A 247 8.81 -4.14 -19.40
N GLU A 248 9.89 -4.58 -18.77
CA GLU A 248 11.23 -4.07 -19.08
C GLU A 248 11.79 -4.60 -20.41
N GLU A 249 11.36 -5.79 -20.86
CA GLU A 249 11.68 -6.30 -22.21
C GLU A 249 10.96 -5.49 -23.31
N HIS A 250 9.71 -5.08 -23.07
CA HIS A 250 8.90 -4.36 -24.06
C HIS A 250 9.09 -2.83 -24.01
N PHE A 251 9.34 -2.27 -22.82
CA PHE A 251 9.49 -0.83 -22.56
C PHE A 251 10.77 -0.51 -21.78
N PRO A 252 11.96 -0.86 -22.30
CA PRO A 252 13.20 -0.80 -21.54
C PRO A 252 13.47 0.58 -20.95
N GLY A 253 13.49 0.66 -19.61
CA GLY A 253 13.80 1.89 -18.88
C GLY A 253 12.78 3.03 -19.03
N ARG A 254 11.57 2.76 -19.59
CA ARG A 254 10.54 3.79 -19.77
C ARG A 254 10.00 4.32 -18.44
N TRP A 255 9.93 3.48 -17.42
CA TRP A 255 9.43 3.80 -16.09
C TRP A 255 10.38 3.27 -15.02
N ILE A 256 10.37 3.90 -13.85
CA ILE A 256 11.01 3.33 -12.65
C ILE A 256 10.15 2.16 -12.16
N GLY A 257 10.66 0.94 -12.32
CA GLY A 257 9.99 -0.28 -11.84
C GLY A 257 10.08 -0.46 -10.33
N LYS A 258 8.93 -0.64 -9.67
CA LYS A 258 8.82 -0.85 -8.23
C LYS A 258 8.04 -2.12 -7.94
N VAL A 259 8.35 -2.80 -6.84
CA VAL A 259 7.54 -3.93 -6.35
C VAL A 259 7.24 -3.77 -4.86
N VAL A 260 5.97 -3.98 -4.50
CA VAL A 260 5.49 -4.08 -3.13
C VAL A 260 5.06 -5.53 -2.90
N ALA A 261 5.77 -6.23 -2.03
CA ALA A 261 5.54 -7.64 -1.71
C ALA A 261 5.87 -7.91 -0.24
N GLN A 262 5.72 -9.16 0.21
CA GLN A 262 6.19 -9.57 1.54
C GLN A 262 7.70 -9.35 1.67
N ALA A 263 8.26 -9.34 2.88
CA ALA A 263 9.70 -9.41 3.08
C ALA A 263 10.21 -10.80 2.67
N LEU A 264 10.79 -10.89 1.47
CA LEU A 264 11.25 -12.14 0.87
C LEU A 264 12.71 -12.45 1.25
N PRO A 265 13.13 -13.73 1.21
CA PRO A 265 14.53 -14.10 1.32
C PRO A 265 15.41 -13.37 0.29
N LYS A 266 16.67 -13.13 0.63
CA LYS A 266 17.60 -12.33 -0.18
C LYS A 266 17.74 -12.81 -1.63
N ASP A 267 17.72 -14.12 -1.87
CA ASP A 267 17.83 -14.67 -3.23
C ASP A 267 16.57 -14.42 -4.06
N ASP A 268 15.40 -14.37 -3.43
CA ASP A 268 14.14 -14.00 -4.09
C ASP A 268 14.09 -12.50 -4.40
N VAL A 269 14.62 -11.68 -3.48
CA VAL A 269 14.81 -10.24 -3.68
C VAL A 269 15.79 -9.97 -4.84
N ARG A 270 16.84 -10.78 -4.99
CA ARG A 270 17.74 -10.72 -6.16
C ARG A 270 17.01 -11.00 -7.46
N ARG A 271 16.11 -11.98 -7.50
CA ARG A 271 15.28 -12.24 -8.69
C ARG A 271 14.50 -11.00 -9.13
N PHE A 272 13.90 -10.23 -8.21
CA PHE A 272 13.27 -8.96 -8.57
C PHE A 272 14.21 -7.98 -9.26
N LYS A 273 15.46 -7.87 -8.76
CA LYS A 273 16.48 -7.02 -9.37
C LYS A 273 16.83 -7.49 -10.77
N ASP A 274 16.98 -8.80 -10.97
CA ASP A 274 17.28 -9.42 -12.26
C ASP A 274 16.15 -9.24 -13.29
N TYR A 275 14.90 -9.14 -12.83
CA TYR A 275 13.74 -8.80 -13.66
C TYR A 275 13.61 -7.31 -14.00
N GLY A 276 14.55 -6.46 -13.54
CA GLY A 276 14.59 -5.03 -13.85
C GLY A 276 13.91 -4.12 -12.84
N VAL A 277 13.44 -4.65 -11.70
CA VAL A 277 12.92 -3.81 -10.61
C VAL A 277 14.04 -2.94 -10.04
N GLN A 278 13.71 -1.69 -9.71
CA GLN A 278 14.64 -0.71 -9.18
C GLN A 278 14.40 -0.39 -7.70
N ILE A 279 13.17 -0.53 -7.22
CA ILE A 279 12.77 -0.19 -5.85
C ILE A 279 11.91 -1.30 -5.25
N TYR A 280 12.22 -1.69 -4.02
CA TYR A 280 11.52 -2.73 -3.29
C TYR A 280 10.86 -2.20 -2.02
N HIS A 281 9.60 -2.55 -1.82
CA HIS A 281 8.76 -2.13 -0.70
C HIS A 281 8.31 -3.35 0.15
N PRO A 282 9.14 -3.80 1.08
CA PRO A 282 8.79 -4.82 2.08
C PRO A 282 8.02 -4.17 3.25
N ASN A 283 6.73 -3.91 3.08
CA ASN A 283 5.95 -3.17 4.08
C ASN A 283 5.89 -3.88 5.43
N TYR A 284 6.20 -3.14 6.51
CA TYR A 284 6.36 -3.67 7.86
C TYR A 284 5.18 -3.32 8.80
N GLU A 285 4.44 -2.26 8.48
CA GLU A 285 3.10 -1.94 8.96
C GLU A 285 3.02 -1.32 10.37
N VAL A 286 3.46 -2.02 11.42
CA VAL A 286 3.39 -1.54 12.81
C VAL A 286 4.65 -1.94 13.59
N TRP A 287 5.19 -1.02 14.41
CA TRP A 287 6.47 -1.26 15.09
C TRP A 287 6.41 -2.25 16.24
N ASP A 288 5.50 -2.03 17.19
CA ASP A 288 5.40 -2.82 18.40
C ASP A 288 5.26 -4.33 18.11
N GLU A 289 5.99 -5.15 18.89
CA GLU A 289 6.03 -6.60 18.68
C GLU A 289 4.69 -7.27 18.93
N TYR A 290 3.98 -6.87 19.98
CA TYR A 290 2.67 -7.42 20.31
C TYR A 290 1.64 -7.00 19.25
N LEU A 291 1.63 -5.72 18.87
CA LEU A 291 0.72 -5.22 17.83
C LEU A 291 0.98 -5.88 16.47
N PHE A 292 2.24 -6.14 16.10
CA PHE A 292 2.56 -6.87 14.86
C PHE A 292 1.92 -8.26 14.85
N LYS A 293 2.02 -9.00 15.95
CA LYS A 293 1.40 -10.34 16.10
C LYS A 293 -0.11 -10.28 15.99
N MET A 294 -0.74 -9.30 16.63
CA MET A 294 -2.20 -9.17 16.67
C MET A 294 -2.78 -8.62 15.37
N TYR A 295 -2.13 -7.65 14.75
CA TYR A 295 -2.65 -6.98 13.55
C TYR A 295 -2.18 -7.59 12.25
N CYS A 296 -1.06 -8.31 12.23
CA CYS A 296 -0.50 -8.93 11.03
C CYS A 296 -0.25 -10.45 11.23
N PRO A 297 -1.25 -11.25 11.65
CA PRO A 297 -1.02 -12.65 12.04
C PRO A 297 -0.41 -13.52 10.93
N GLY A 298 -0.78 -13.29 9.67
CA GLY A 298 -0.17 -13.99 8.53
C GLY A 298 1.31 -13.64 8.36
N LYS A 299 1.68 -12.36 8.47
CA LYS A 299 3.09 -11.95 8.36
C LYS A 299 3.93 -12.55 9.48
N GLU A 300 3.40 -12.56 10.70
CA GLU A 300 4.03 -13.19 11.85
C GLU A 300 4.20 -14.69 11.65
N ARG A 301 3.16 -15.41 11.23
CA ARG A 301 3.24 -16.87 11.10
C ARG A 301 4.17 -17.32 9.97
N TYR A 302 4.14 -16.65 8.83
CA TYR A 302 4.88 -17.09 7.63
C TYR A 302 6.32 -16.59 7.57
N VAL A 303 6.62 -15.45 8.19
CA VAL A 303 7.96 -14.84 8.18
C VAL A 303 8.44 -14.59 9.60
N GLY A 304 7.62 -13.99 10.45
CA GLY A 304 7.99 -13.56 11.81
C GLY A 304 8.58 -12.15 11.80
N ARG A 305 8.27 -11.36 12.82
CA ARG A 305 8.69 -9.95 12.92
C ARG A 305 10.21 -9.73 12.75
N ASP A 306 11.02 -10.44 13.53
CA ASP A 306 12.47 -10.23 13.53
C ASP A 306 13.12 -10.64 12.20
N GLU A 307 12.63 -11.72 11.61
CA GLU A 307 13.03 -12.15 10.29
C GLU A 307 12.58 -11.17 9.20
N TRP A 308 11.39 -10.54 9.36
CA TRP A 308 10.93 -9.47 8.48
C TRP A 308 11.90 -8.29 8.51
N HIS A 309 12.31 -7.85 9.70
CA HIS A 309 13.33 -6.81 9.87
C HIS A 309 14.64 -7.19 9.21
N ARG A 310 15.15 -8.39 9.48
CA ARG A 310 16.39 -8.90 8.91
C ARG A 310 16.34 -8.89 7.38
N ARG A 311 15.24 -9.32 6.79
CA ARG A 311 15.04 -9.32 5.32
C ARG A 311 14.95 -7.92 4.73
N ILE A 312 14.40 -6.94 5.44
CA ILE A 312 14.45 -5.53 5.03
C ILE A 312 15.90 -5.06 4.94
N LEU A 313 16.72 -5.34 5.97
CA LEU A 313 18.13 -4.98 5.97
C LEU A 313 18.92 -5.71 4.88
N ASP A 314 18.74 -7.02 4.74
CA ASP A 314 19.37 -7.84 3.68
C ASP A 314 19.06 -7.32 2.26
N SER A 315 17.86 -6.76 2.07
CA SER A 315 17.43 -6.20 0.79
C SER A 315 18.23 -4.96 0.39
N ALA A 316 18.80 -4.25 1.36
CA ALA A 316 19.66 -3.10 1.09
C ALA A 316 20.96 -3.50 0.38
N ASP A 317 21.46 -4.72 0.59
CA ASP A 317 22.62 -5.24 -0.14
C ASP A 317 22.31 -5.51 -1.63
N VAL A 318 21.04 -5.69 -1.98
CA VAL A 318 20.59 -5.98 -3.36
C VAL A 318 20.22 -4.69 -4.09
N PHE A 319 19.43 -3.83 -3.44
CA PHE A 319 18.86 -2.62 -4.06
C PHE A 319 19.61 -1.33 -3.73
N GLY A 320 20.45 -1.34 -2.69
CA GLY A 320 20.91 -0.14 -2.00
C GLY A 320 19.85 0.36 -1.02
N ALA A 321 20.26 0.80 0.17
CA ALA A 321 19.36 1.18 1.26
C ALA A 321 18.29 2.22 0.87
N ARG A 322 18.64 3.20 0.01
CA ARG A 322 17.72 4.23 -0.49
C ARG A 322 16.60 3.70 -1.39
N ASN A 323 16.74 2.49 -1.92
CA ASN A 323 15.77 1.84 -2.81
C ASN A 323 14.99 0.72 -2.11
N VAL A 324 15.20 0.54 -0.80
CA VAL A 324 14.35 -0.29 0.06
C VAL A 324 13.48 0.64 0.88
N ILE A 325 12.17 0.58 0.69
CA ILE A 325 11.23 1.57 1.24
C ILE A 325 10.08 0.83 1.94
N PRO A 326 10.29 0.31 3.17
CA PRO A 326 9.20 -0.28 3.96
C PRO A 326 8.15 0.79 4.28
N ASN A 327 6.92 0.37 4.56
CA ASN A 327 5.82 1.25 4.93
C ASN A 327 5.32 0.92 6.34
N PHE A 328 4.97 1.96 7.10
CA PHE A 328 4.13 1.89 8.29
C PHE A 328 2.69 2.33 7.95
N VAL A 329 1.70 1.66 8.55
CA VAL A 329 0.29 2.05 8.46
C VAL A 329 0.01 2.98 9.64
N ALA A 330 0.28 4.26 9.46
CA ALA A 330 0.26 5.24 10.54
C ALA A 330 -1.14 5.34 11.18
N GLY A 331 -1.21 5.08 12.49
CA GLY A 331 -2.40 5.19 13.31
C GLY A 331 -2.98 3.85 13.75
N VAL A 332 -2.58 2.72 13.13
CA VAL A 332 -3.06 1.40 13.58
C VAL A 332 -2.50 1.02 14.93
N GLU A 333 -1.35 1.57 15.34
CA GLU A 333 -0.77 1.29 16.66
C GLU A 333 -1.63 1.79 17.83
N MET A 334 -2.58 2.71 17.57
CA MET A 334 -3.54 3.18 18.56
C MET A 334 -4.91 2.45 18.46
N ALA A 335 -5.06 1.50 17.54
CA ALA A 335 -6.35 0.87 17.28
C ALA A 335 -6.75 -0.08 18.42
N GLU A 336 -7.92 0.13 19.00
CA GLU A 336 -8.53 -0.84 19.92
C GLU A 336 -8.76 -2.19 19.21
N PRO A 337 -8.66 -3.32 19.94
CA PRO A 337 -8.57 -3.41 21.40
C PRO A 337 -7.14 -3.42 21.98
N PHE A 338 -6.12 -3.53 21.13
CA PHE A 338 -4.75 -3.81 21.56
C PHE A 338 -3.84 -2.58 21.61
N GLY A 339 -4.20 -1.51 20.89
CA GLY A 339 -3.34 -0.36 20.66
C GLY A 339 -3.03 0.47 21.90
N PHE A 340 -1.99 1.29 21.75
CA PHE A 340 -1.54 2.25 22.76
C PHE A 340 -2.66 3.22 23.13
N LYS A 341 -2.75 3.55 24.43
CA LYS A 341 -3.83 4.40 24.95
C LYS A 341 -3.50 5.88 24.84
N THR A 342 -2.22 6.22 24.70
CA THR A 342 -1.76 7.60 24.59
C THR A 342 -1.02 7.83 23.28
N VAL A 343 -1.05 9.09 22.82
CA VAL A 343 -0.29 9.51 21.64
C VAL A 343 1.22 9.41 21.89
N ASP A 344 1.67 9.66 23.13
CA ASP A 344 3.08 9.56 23.51
C ASP A 344 3.63 8.15 23.27
N GLU A 345 2.98 7.13 23.84
CA GLU A 345 3.42 5.73 23.69
C GLU A 345 3.45 5.28 22.22
N ALA A 346 2.43 5.68 21.44
CA ALA A 346 2.36 5.37 20.01
C ALA A 346 3.49 6.02 19.22
N ILE A 347 3.80 7.29 19.50
CA ILE A 347 4.89 8.02 18.85
C ILE A 347 6.25 7.46 19.26
N ASP A 348 6.45 7.13 20.53
CA ASP A 348 7.71 6.55 21.01
C ASP A 348 8.00 5.21 20.33
N SER A 349 6.98 4.33 20.27
CA SER A 349 7.07 3.05 19.56
C SER A 349 7.44 3.24 18.09
N THR A 350 6.68 4.04 17.35
CA THR A 350 6.96 4.23 15.92
C THR A 350 8.30 4.94 15.68
N THR A 351 8.69 5.87 16.55
CA THR A 351 10.00 6.55 16.47
C THR A 351 11.16 5.59 16.67
N GLU A 352 11.05 4.61 17.59
CA GLU A 352 12.06 3.55 17.74
C GLU A 352 12.28 2.82 16.40
N GLY A 353 11.19 2.44 15.72
CA GLY A 353 11.25 1.81 14.42
C GLY A 353 11.84 2.67 13.32
N LEU A 354 11.52 3.97 13.31
CA LEU A 354 12.15 4.92 12.39
C LEU A 354 13.66 4.99 12.61
N ARG A 355 14.10 5.14 13.87
CA ARG A 355 15.54 5.20 14.19
C ARG A 355 16.25 3.91 13.83
N PHE A 356 15.63 2.76 14.06
CA PHE A 356 16.19 1.47 13.68
C PHE A 356 16.46 1.39 12.17
N PHE A 357 15.47 1.65 11.31
CA PHE A 357 15.69 1.56 9.86
C PHE A 357 16.56 2.70 9.31
N MET A 358 16.34 3.94 9.77
CA MET A 358 17.05 5.12 9.27
C MET A 358 18.53 5.13 9.64
N SER A 359 18.91 4.54 10.78
CA SER A 359 20.32 4.33 11.11
C SER A 359 21.06 3.42 10.11
N HIS A 360 20.33 2.62 9.32
CA HIS A 360 20.85 1.78 8.25
C HIS A 360 20.66 2.42 6.86
N GLY A 361 20.30 3.70 6.78
CA GLY A 361 20.05 4.42 5.53
C GLY A 361 18.76 4.02 4.81
N ILE A 362 17.96 3.13 5.41
CA ILE A 362 16.64 2.74 4.91
C ILE A 362 15.63 3.76 5.40
N THR A 363 14.84 4.31 4.49
CA THR A 363 13.88 5.37 4.81
C THR A 363 12.46 4.81 4.71
N PRO A 364 11.83 4.42 5.83
CA PRO A 364 10.44 4.02 5.82
C PRO A 364 9.54 5.13 5.27
N ARG A 365 8.40 4.74 4.72
CA ARG A 365 7.30 5.64 4.37
C ARG A 365 6.10 5.41 5.27
N PHE A 366 5.13 6.31 5.21
CA PHE A 366 3.84 6.15 5.87
C PHE A 366 2.70 6.10 4.87
N THR A 367 1.69 5.32 5.25
CA THR A 367 0.34 5.45 4.73
C THR A 367 -0.56 5.74 5.93
N THR A 368 -1.15 6.92 5.98
CA THR A 368 -2.16 7.27 6.98
C THR A 368 -3.28 6.25 6.92
N TRP A 369 -3.61 5.60 8.02
CA TRP A 369 -4.67 4.59 8.03
C TRP A 369 -6.03 5.23 7.71
N CYS A 370 -6.80 4.60 6.82
CA CYS A 370 -8.22 4.88 6.64
C CYS A 370 -8.98 3.79 7.40
N PRO A 371 -9.83 4.08 8.39
CA PRO A 371 -10.61 3.03 9.06
C PRO A 371 -11.67 2.40 8.14
N GLU A 372 -11.29 1.43 7.29
CA GLU A 372 -12.25 0.84 6.36
C GLU A 372 -13.31 0.01 7.11
N PRO A 373 -14.62 0.22 6.85
CA PRO A 373 -15.70 -0.34 7.67
C PRO A 373 -15.88 -1.85 7.51
N THR A 374 -15.18 -2.47 6.57
CA THR A 374 -15.22 -3.92 6.36
C THR A 374 -14.20 -4.68 7.20
N THR A 375 -13.19 -3.99 7.75
CA THR A 375 -12.07 -4.60 8.47
C THR A 375 -12.34 -4.68 9.97
N PRO A 376 -11.77 -5.66 10.70
CA PRO A 376 -11.89 -5.73 12.16
C PRO A 376 -11.51 -4.43 12.88
N LEU A 377 -10.35 -3.86 12.56
CA LEU A 377 -9.89 -2.63 13.22
C LEU A 377 -10.69 -1.41 12.79
N GLY A 378 -11.08 -1.30 11.52
CA GLY A 378 -11.87 -0.17 11.05
C GLY A 378 -13.25 -0.10 11.70
N LYS A 379 -13.91 -1.26 11.91
CA LYS A 379 -15.18 -1.37 12.65
C LYS A 379 -15.06 -0.94 14.10
N ALA A 380 -13.98 -1.34 14.78
CA ALA A 380 -13.76 -1.02 16.18
C ALA A 380 -13.32 0.44 16.38
N ASN A 381 -12.70 1.06 15.36
CA ASN A 381 -12.06 2.37 15.45
C ASN A 381 -12.46 3.29 14.29
N PRO A 382 -13.74 3.62 14.09
CA PRO A 382 -14.22 4.35 12.92
C PRO A 382 -13.65 5.78 12.78
N GLN A 383 -13.06 6.32 13.86
CA GLN A 383 -12.42 7.65 13.87
C GLN A 383 -10.90 7.61 13.66
N GLY A 384 -10.30 6.40 13.62
CA GLY A 384 -8.86 6.21 13.55
C GLY A 384 -8.11 6.82 14.73
N ALA A 385 -6.80 7.01 14.56
CA ALA A 385 -5.98 7.74 15.52
C ALA A 385 -6.32 9.25 15.53
N PRO A 386 -6.12 9.95 16.66
CA PRO A 386 -6.32 11.40 16.74
C PRO A 386 -5.38 12.15 15.79
N LEU A 387 -5.79 13.33 15.32
CA LEU A 387 -4.98 14.17 14.42
C LEU A 387 -3.60 14.51 15.02
N GLU A 388 -3.56 14.74 16.34
CA GLU A 388 -2.31 15.03 17.07
C GLU A 388 -1.25 13.94 16.85
N TYR A 389 -1.63 12.66 16.82
CA TYR A 389 -0.70 11.57 16.54
C TYR A 389 -0.08 11.73 15.14
N HIS A 390 -0.87 11.99 14.10
CA HIS A 390 -0.34 12.14 12.74
C HIS A 390 0.59 13.35 12.59
N ILE A 391 0.26 14.47 13.25
CA ILE A 391 1.11 15.67 13.27
C ILE A 391 2.46 15.37 13.94
N ARG A 392 2.43 14.73 15.12
CA ARG A 392 3.63 14.36 15.87
C ARG A 392 4.48 13.33 15.13
N LEU A 393 3.85 12.42 14.39
CA LEU A 393 4.55 11.45 13.54
C LEU A 393 5.33 12.16 12.42
N LEU A 394 4.73 13.15 11.77
CA LEU A 394 5.42 13.95 10.76
C LEU A 394 6.64 14.69 11.33
N GLN A 395 6.53 15.22 12.55
CA GLN A 395 7.64 15.83 13.27
C GLN A 395 8.74 14.81 13.61
N ALA A 396 8.38 13.67 14.21
CA ALA A 396 9.33 12.62 14.58
C ALA A 396 10.07 12.07 13.35
N TYR A 397 9.36 11.91 12.24
CA TYR A 397 9.95 11.50 10.97
C TYR A 397 10.97 12.52 10.46
N ARG A 398 10.60 13.81 10.43
CA ARG A 398 11.51 14.85 9.96
C ARG A 398 12.76 14.92 10.83
N GLN A 399 12.59 14.90 12.15
CA GLN A 399 13.71 14.92 13.08
C GLN A 399 14.63 13.72 12.86
N THR A 400 14.08 12.52 12.70
CA THR A 400 14.88 11.30 12.50
C THR A 400 15.63 11.33 11.16
N MET A 401 15.02 11.86 10.10
CA MET A 401 15.70 12.08 8.83
C MET A 401 16.88 13.05 8.97
N ASP A 402 16.69 14.15 9.69
CA ASP A 402 17.73 15.16 9.92
C ASP A 402 18.87 14.59 10.80
N ASP A 403 18.55 13.83 11.86
CA ASP A 403 19.51 13.16 12.76
C ASP A 403 20.48 12.23 12.01
N PHE A 404 19.97 11.51 11.00
CA PHE A 404 20.77 10.55 10.20
C PHE A 404 21.23 11.13 8.85
N GLY A 405 21.01 12.42 8.58
CA GLY A 405 21.44 13.09 7.35
C GLY A 405 20.83 12.50 6.08
N LEU A 406 19.60 12.00 6.15
CA LEU A 406 18.95 11.30 5.05
C LEU A 406 18.20 12.27 4.12
N ALA A 407 18.07 11.87 2.86
CA ALA A 407 17.25 12.54 1.86
C ALA A 407 16.08 11.65 1.45
N SER A 408 15.02 12.26 0.92
CA SER A 408 13.84 11.52 0.46
C SER A 408 14.21 10.44 -0.58
N PRO A 409 13.51 9.30 -0.60
CA PRO A 409 13.81 8.21 -1.54
C PRO A 409 13.67 8.64 -3.02
N PRO A 410 14.39 8.01 -3.97
CA PRO A 410 14.43 8.43 -5.38
C PRO A 410 13.06 8.50 -6.08
N ALA A 411 12.13 7.61 -5.69
CA ALA A 411 10.73 7.61 -6.16
C ALA A 411 9.90 8.84 -5.76
N THR A 412 10.42 9.69 -4.87
CA THR A 412 9.79 10.92 -4.41
C THR A 412 10.55 12.18 -4.89
N ALA A 413 11.63 11.99 -5.67
CA ALA A 413 12.69 12.98 -5.82
C ALA A 413 12.63 13.84 -7.10
N ARG A 414 11.58 13.76 -7.92
CA ARG A 414 11.35 14.79 -8.96
C ARG A 414 10.40 15.85 -8.43
N PRO A 415 10.89 17.06 -8.09
CA PRO A 415 10.05 18.19 -7.72
C PRO A 415 9.52 18.83 -9.01
N ASP A 416 8.63 18.15 -9.71
CA ASP A 416 7.65 18.87 -10.51
C ASP A 416 6.72 19.57 -9.49
N PRO A 417 6.34 20.86 -9.65
CA PRO A 417 5.20 21.41 -8.93
C PRO A 417 3.98 20.47 -8.89
N ALA A 418 3.82 19.56 -9.86
CA ALA A 418 2.78 18.52 -9.93
C ALA A 418 2.89 17.37 -8.87
N THR A 419 4.09 16.97 -8.43
CA THR A 419 4.34 15.78 -7.58
C THR A 419 4.62 16.07 -6.10
N ARG A 420 4.46 17.33 -5.64
CA ARG A 420 4.82 17.83 -4.30
C ARG A 420 4.23 17.12 -3.08
N CYS A 421 3.37 16.11 -3.23
CA CYS A 421 2.82 15.36 -2.11
C CYS A 421 2.23 14.02 -2.56
N SER A 422 3.06 12.98 -2.65
CA SER A 422 2.55 11.62 -2.80
C SER A 422 1.65 11.24 -1.59
N PRO A 423 0.64 10.37 -1.74
CA PRO A 423 -0.03 9.68 -0.63
C PRO A 423 0.92 8.83 0.25
N SER A 424 2.16 8.68 -0.23
CA SER A 424 3.29 7.94 0.37
C SER A 424 4.33 8.82 1.05
N ALA A 425 4.33 10.11 0.76
CA ALA A 425 5.41 11.00 1.16
C ALA A 425 4.93 11.83 2.35
N PRO A 426 5.71 11.89 3.44
CA PRO A 426 5.51 12.94 4.42
C PRO A 426 5.52 14.28 3.67
N SER A 427 4.52 15.11 3.95
CA SER A 427 4.21 16.40 3.32
C SER A 427 5.35 17.44 3.34
N TRP A 428 6.48 17.07 3.94
CA TRP A 428 7.64 17.91 4.22
C TRP A 428 8.79 17.81 3.23
N THR A 429 8.67 16.98 2.19
CA THR A 429 9.74 16.77 1.20
C THR A 429 10.03 18.02 0.31
N ALA A 430 9.57 19.20 0.71
CA ALA A 430 9.69 20.46 -0.03
C ALA A 430 10.06 21.69 0.84
N SER A 431 10.86 21.56 1.90
CA SER A 431 11.34 22.72 2.69
C SER A 431 12.87 22.75 2.84
N ARG A 432 13.55 23.40 1.89
CA ARG A 432 14.71 24.25 2.22
C ARG A 432 14.20 25.69 2.28
N PRO A 433 14.54 26.48 3.31
CA PRO A 433 14.29 27.91 3.28
C PRO A 433 14.95 28.52 2.05
N ARG A 434 14.28 29.45 1.36
CA ARG A 434 15.00 30.38 0.48
C ARG A 434 15.99 31.13 1.35
N ASN A 435 17.26 31.14 0.97
CA ASN A 435 18.22 32.06 1.58
C ASN A 435 17.66 33.49 1.49
N PRO A 436 17.78 34.30 2.55
CA PRO A 436 17.38 35.70 2.48
C PRO A 436 18.17 36.42 1.38
N PRO A 437 17.56 37.37 0.66
CA PRO A 437 18.24 38.10 -0.39
C PRO A 437 19.34 38.95 0.24
N GLY A 438 20.59 38.66 -0.07
CA GLY A 438 21.73 39.48 0.36
C GLY A 438 22.89 38.68 0.91
N ARG A 439 23.57 37.95 0.03
CA ARG A 439 25.02 37.67 0.10
C ARG A 439 25.45 37.17 -1.27
N SER A 440 26.13 38.04 -2.01
CA SER A 440 26.77 37.75 -3.28
C SER A 440 28.02 36.90 -3.04
N GLU A 441 28.10 35.73 -3.68
CA GLU A 441 29.38 35.05 -3.93
C GLU A 441 29.84 35.35 -5.37
N PRO A 442 31.17 35.40 -5.62
CA PRO A 442 31.73 36.02 -6.80
C PRO A 442 31.68 35.12 -8.04
N ALA A 443 31.53 35.77 -9.20
CA ALA A 443 31.41 35.17 -10.51
C ALA A 443 32.77 34.67 -11.05
N GLU A 444 32.87 33.38 -11.36
CA GLU A 444 33.93 32.86 -12.22
C GLU A 444 33.50 32.91 -13.70
N HIS A 445 34.35 33.56 -14.49
CA HIS A 445 34.22 33.73 -15.93
C HIS A 445 34.46 32.41 -16.68
N SER A 446 33.55 32.07 -17.59
CA SER A 446 33.78 31.09 -18.65
C SER A 446 34.33 31.79 -19.90
N ALA A 447 35.56 31.45 -20.28
CA ALA A 447 36.13 31.77 -21.59
C ALA A 447 36.55 30.46 -22.26
N GLY A 448 35.88 30.14 -23.37
CA GLY A 448 36.23 29.02 -24.24
C GLY A 448 37.43 29.30 -25.15
N ARG A 449 37.82 28.24 -25.87
CA ARG A 449 38.88 28.02 -26.88
C ARG A 449 39.87 27.01 -26.31
N GLY A 450 40.28 25.94 -26.98
CA GLY A 450 40.23 25.50 -28.36
C GLY A 450 41.32 24.42 -28.45
N ARG A 451 41.05 23.29 -29.11
CA ARG A 451 42.09 22.27 -29.35
C ARG A 451 43.20 22.84 -30.24
N PRO A 452 44.42 22.29 -30.12
CA PRO A 452 44.94 21.59 -31.28
C PRO A 452 45.64 20.25 -30.97
N GLU A 453 45.71 19.44 -32.02
CA GLU A 453 46.44 18.18 -32.13
C GLU A 453 47.96 18.34 -32.26
N LEU A 454 48.66 17.21 -32.02
CA LEU A 454 49.81 16.63 -32.75
C LEU A 454 51.13 16.39 -31.98
N ARG A 455 51.50 15.10 -32.06
CA ARG A 455 52.83 14.48 -32.28
C ARG A 455 53.70 14.00 -31.12
N ARG A 456 53.86 12.67 -31.17
CA ARG A 456 54.95 11.77 -30.75
C ARG A 456 56.36 12.39 -30.64
N SER A 457 57.04 12.07 -29.54
CA SER A 457 58.44 11.57 -29.43
C SER A 457 58.69 11.36 -27.92
N GLY A 458 59.14 10.20 -27.42
CA GLY A 458 60.51 9.71 -27.44
C GLY A 458 60.85 9.24 -26.01
N LEU A 459 61.11 7.94 -25.83
CA LEU A 459 61.72 7.34 -24.62
C LEU A 459 63.21 7.76 -24.57
N PRO A 460 63.88 7.84 -23.39
CA PRO A 460 64.34 6.62 -22.72
C PRO A 460 64.34 6.58 -21.18
N CYS A 461 64.42 5.32 -20.76
CA CYS A 461 64.74 4.65 -19.49
C CYS A 461 65.72 5.29 -18.48
N VAL A 462 65.76 4.62 -17.32
CA VAL A 462 66.78 4.54 -16.24
C VAL A 462 66.33 5.23 -14.93
N SER A 463 66.35 4.66 -13.70
CA SER A 463 66.35 3.29 -13.15
C SER A 463 66.40 3.39 -11.60
N LEU A 464 65.67 2.49 -10.91
CA LEU A 464 65.97 1.87 -9.57
C LEU A 464 65.85 2.71 -8.27
N PRO A 465 65.69 2.05 -7.08
CA PRO A 465 65.65 0.60 -6.82
C PRO A 465 64.44 0.05 -6.04
N VAL A 466 64.25 -1.25 -6.26
CA VAL A 466 63.50 -2.24 -5.48
C VAL A 466 64.43 -2.84 -4.42
N ARG A 467 63.94 -3.22 -3.22
CA ARG A 467 64.09 -4.58 -2.62
C ARG A 467 63.41 -4.74 -1.25
N PRO A 468 63.13 -5.99 -0.82
CA PRO A 468 61.90 -6.38 -0.13
C PRO A 468 62.15 -7.00 1.26
N LEU A 469 61.07 -7.36 1.97
CA LEU A 469 61.14 -8.34 3.05
C LEU A 469 60.27 -9.57 2.77
N ARG A 470 60.94 -10.72 2.93
CA ARG A 470 60.49 -12.12 2.92
C ARG A 470 59.42 -12.33 4.02
N GLY A 471 58.47 -13.27 3.99
CA GLY A 471 58.31 -14.50 3.22
C GLY A 471 58.18 -15.68 4.20
N VAL A 472 57.07 -16.44 4.18
CA VAL A 472 56.99 -17.88 4.52
C VAL A 472 55.75 -18.48 3.82
N ALA A 473 55.93 -19.61 3.11
CA ALA A 473 54.85 -20.46 2.63
C ALA A 473 55.24 -21.95 2.73
N MET A 474 54.33 -22.77 3.31
CA MET A 474 53.90 -24.16 2.98
C MET A 474 54.93 -25.33 3.09
N PRO A 475 54.55 -26.59 3.44
CA PRO A 475 53.77 -27.50 2.56
C PRO A 475 52.89 -28.64 3.23
N PRO A 476 52.22 -29.52 2.44
CA PRO A 476 51.09 -30.39 2.83
C PRO A 476 51.34 -31.93 2.87
N HIS A 477 50.27 -32.69 3.17
CA HIS A 477 49.97 -34.15 3.01
C HIS A 477 50.14 -35.14 4.19
N LYS A 478 49.03 -35.81 4.58
CA LYS A 478 48.76 -37.28 4.60
C LYS A 478 47.35 -37.54 5.21
N VAL A 479 46.33 -38.01 4.48
CA VAL A 479 45.99 -39.39 4.02
C VAL A 479 44.99 -40.13 4.95
N ARG A 480 43.81 -40.44 4.37
CA ARG A 480 42.88 -41.60 4.52
C ARG A 480 41.91 -41.80 5.70
N GLU A 481 40.65 -41.98 5.28
CA GLU A 481 39.69 -43.06 5.58
C GLU A 481 39.30 -43.38 7.03
N ALA A 482 38.00 -43.28 7.35
CA ALA A 482 37.15 -44.46 7.67
C ALA A 482 35.66 -44.11 7.91
N LEU A 483 34.80 -44.83 7.19
CA LEU A 483 33.47 -45.41 7.49
C LEU A 483 32.65 -44.83 8.67
N VAL A 484 31.40 -44.37 8.46
CA VAL A 484 30.13 -45.13 8.36
C VAL A 484 29.94 -46.19 9.48
N ILE A 485 28.79 -46.07 10.17
CA ILE A 485 27.86 -47.12 10.66
C ILE A 485 27.50 -47.02 12.15
N CYS A 486 26.17 -47.07 12.37
CA CYS A 486 25.43 -47.52 13.56
C CYS A 486 25.31 -46.58 14.76
N SER A 487 24.22 -46.54 15.52
CA SER A 487 22.82 -46.98 15.43
C SER A 487 22.22 -46.60 16.79
N LYS A 488 21.08 -45.93 16.82
CA LYS A 488 19.79 -46.49 17.26
C LYS A 488 19.78 -47.22 18.63
N VAL A 489 18.88 -46.74 19.49
CA VAL A 489 18.17 -47.40 20.62
C VAL A 489 18.84 -47.27 22.00
N VAL A 490 18.17 -46.57 22.94
CA VAL A 490 17.62 -47.15 24.20
C VAL A 490 16.41 -46.33 24.67
N LYS A 491 15.34 -47.05 25.03
CA LYS A 491 14.10 -46.60 25.68
C LYS A 491 14.24 -46.57 27.21
N SER A 492 13.40 -45.75 27.83
CA SER A 492 12.74 -45.89 29.15
C SER A 492 13.56 -45.80 30.44
N SER A 493 13.16 -44.87 31.31
CA SER A 493 12.47 -45.21 32.58
C SER A 493 11.96 -43.94 33.26
N ALA A 494 10.80 -44.08 33.89
CA ALA A 494 10.10 -43.06 34.68
C ALA A 494 10.22 -43.43 36.17
N THR A 495 10.41 -42.46 37.07
CA THR A 495 9.74 -42.43 38.39
C THR A 495 9.81 -41.03 39.03
N ALA A 496 8.87 -40.79 39.93
CA ALA A 496 8.33 -39.51 40.37
C ALA A 496 8.84 -38.99 41.73
N ALA A 497 8.64 -37.68 42.00
CA ALA A 497 8.27 -37.08 43.31
C ALA A 497 7.93 -35.58 43.12
N ARG A 498 6.65 -35.17 43.16
CA ARG A 498 5.87 -34.51 44.25
C ARG A 498 6.31 -33.08 44.68
N PHE A 499 5.58 -32.07 44.16
CA PHE A 499 4.85 -30.92 44.78
C PHE A 499 5.31 -30.28 46.13
N PRO A 500 5.11 -28.94 46.36
CA PRO A 500 3.77 -28.34 46.39
C PRO A 500 3.55 -26.93 45.79
N THR A 501 2.29 -26.72 45.42
CA THR A 501 1.60 -25.50 44.99
C THR A 501 0.95 -24.76 46.16
N THR A 502 1.03 -23.43 46.15
CA THR A 502 0.19 -22.40 46.82
C THR A 502 0.55 -21.07 46.13
N LEU A 503 -0.27 -20.07 45.82
CA LEU A 503 -1.63 -19.62 46.17
C LEU A 503 -2.07 -18.67 45.03
N MET A 504 -3.33 -18.74 44.57
CA MET A 504 -4.01 -17.64 43.87
C MET A 504 -5.39 -17.43 44.53
N PRO A 505 -5.84 -16.19 44.76
CA PRO A 505 -7.12 -15.93 45.41
C PRO A 505 -8.30 -15.96 44.41
N ARG A 506 -9.41 -16.56 44.84
CA ARG A 506 -10.78 -16.39 44.33
C ARG A 506 -11.50 -15.35 45.22
N TRP A 507 -12.42 -14.52 44.72
CA TRP A 507 -13.90 -14.67 44.67
C TRP A 507 -14.49 -13.23 44.52
N PRO A 508 -15.81 -12.98 44.34
CA PRO A 508 -16.93 -13.82 43.89
C PRO A 508 -17.77 -13.19 42.75
N VAL A 509 -18.69 -13.97 42.16
CA VAL A 509 -19.83 -13.48 41.37
C VAL A 509 -21.09 -14.01 42.05
N ASP A 510 -22.06 -13.13 42.32
CA ASP A 510 -23.46 -13.51 42.55
C ASP A 510 -24.44 -12.40 42.09
N LEU A 511 -25.42 -12.86 41.30
CA LEU A 511 -26.84 -12.44 41.18
C LEU A 511 -27.23 -11.02 40.73
N VAL A 512 -27.96 -10.94 39.60
CA VAL A 512 -29.41 -10.63 39.42
C VAL A 512 -29.70 -10.63 37.89
N ARG A 513 -30.38 -11.66 37.34
CA ARG A 513 -31.81 -11.69 36.92
C ARG A 513 -32.25 -10.54 35.98
N ASP A 514 -32.51 -10.82 34.69
CA ASP A 514 -33.86 -11.14 34.21
C ASP A 514 -33.95 -11.49 32.70
N ALA A 515 -34.77 -12.51 32.44
CA ALA A 515 -35.62 -12.82 31.28
C ALA A 515 -35.10 -12.81 29.82
N GLY A 516 -35.27 -13.98 29.15
CA GLY A 516 -35.71 -13.97 27.74
C GLY A 516 -35.22 -15.06 26.76
N VAL A 517 -35.68 -16.31 26.90
CA VAL A 517 -36.12 -17.21 25.79
C VAL A 517 -35.09 -17.56 24.68
N SER A 518 -34.32 -18.65 24.82
CA SER A 518 -34.50 -20.02 24.27
C SER A 518 -34.15 -20.27 22.79
N CYS A 519 -33.17 -21.16 22.54
CA CYS A 519 -32.97 -21.89 21.28
C CYS A 519 -32.64 -23.36 21.60
N PRO A 520 -33.40 -24.37 21.10
CA PRO A 520 -33.19 -25.75 21.50
C PRO A 520 -32.40 -26.60 20.49
N THR A 521 -31.44 -27.33 21.08
CA THR A 521 -31.17 -28.77 20.90
C THR A 521 -30.37 -29.29 19.70
N CYS A 522 -29.11 -29.66 20.00
CA CYS A 522 -28.50 -30.91 19.56
C CYS A 522 -28.75 -32.02 20.60
N ARG A 523 -29.16 -33.21 20.14
CA ARG A 523 -28.92 -34.52 20.76
C ARG A 523 -28.76 -35.51 19.59
N ALA A 524 -27.57 -36.09 19.44
CA ALA A 524 -27.21 -37.47 19.85
C ALA A 524 -27.91 -38.54 18.98
N LEU A 525 -27.32 -39.63 18.48
CA LEU A 525 -26.08 -40.36 18.76
C LEU A 525 -26.04 -41.53 17.73
N LYS A 526 -24.85 -42.16 17.57
CA LYS A 526 -24.57 -43.55 17.14
C LYS A 526 -24.34 -43.88 15.64
N VAL A 527 -23.10 -44.32 15.41
CA VAL A 527 -22.60 -45.19 14.32
C VAL A 527 -22.88 -46.66 14.70
N PRO A 528 -22.97 -47.60 13.74
CA PRO A 528 -21.84 -48.53 13.57
C PRO A 528 -21.48 -48.87 12.11
N LEU A 529 -20.20 -49.17 11.91
CA LEU A 529 -19.59 -49.73 10.70
C LEU A 529 -20.21 -51.07 10.26
N LYS A 530 -20.21 -51.35 8.95
CA LYS A 530 -19.73 -52.64 8.41
C LYS A 530 -19.30 -52.55 6.94
N ARG A 531 -18.42 -53.50 6.60
CA ARG A 531 -17.46 -53.57 5.50
C ARG A 531 -18.03 -54.13 4.18
N ARG A 532 -17.31 -53.77 3.10
CA ARG A 532 -16.81 -54.60 1.96
C ARG A 532 -17.66 -54.83 0.69
N CYS A 533 -16.89 -54.85 -0.40
CA CYS A 533 -17.07 -55.48 -1.73
C CYS A 533 -17.63 -54.62 -2.88
N SER A 534 -16.72 -54.19 -3.77
CA SER A 534 -16.93 -54.15 -5.24
C SER A 534 -16.83 -55.59 -5.78
N PRO A 535 -17.40 -55.97 -6.97
CA PRO A 535 -16.97 -55.43 -8.27
C PRO A 535 -18.05 -55.35 -9.39
N SER A 536 -17.59 -54.79 -10.53
CA SER A 536 -17.94 -55.08 -11.93
C SER A 536 -19.28 -54.63 -12.55
N ALA A 537 -19.13 -53.74 -13.54
CA ALA A 537 -19.60 -53.80 -14.94
C ALA A 537 -21.10 -53.97 -15.26
N GLY A 538 -21.62 -53.11 -16.16
CA GLY A 538 -22.81 -53.44 -16.95
C GLY A 538 -23.67 -52.26 -17.41
N THR A 539 -23.34 -51.73 -18.59
CA THR A 539 -24.19 -51.07 -19.60
C THR A 539 -25.73 -51.02 -19.37
N ARG A 540 -26.36 -49.84 -19.52
CA ARG A 540 -27.28 -49.45 -20.62
C ARG A 540 -28.20 -48.26 -20.26
N ARG A 541 -28.24 -47.35 -21.24
CA ARG A 541 -29.15 -46.25 -21.61
C ARG A 541 -30.52 -46.05 -20.93
N SER A 542 -30.80 -44.74 -20.76
CA SER A 542 -32.06 -43.96 -20.87
C SER A 542 -33.12 -44.00 -19.76
N PRO A 543 -33.98 -42.96 -19.58
CA PRO A 543 -33.87 -41.53 -19.95
C PRO A 543 -34.09 -40.57 -18.74
N THR A 544 -33.58 -39.34 -18.86
CA THR A 544 -33.82 -38.22 -17.93
C THR A 544 -35.22 -37.61 -18.11
N PRO A 545 -35.95 -37.27 -17.02
CA PRO A 545 -37.12 -36.41 -17.09
C PRO A 545 -36.70 -34.94 -17.03
N THR A 546 -37.29 -34.17 -17.94
CA THR A 546 -37.27 -32.71 -18.02
C THR A 546 -37.98 -32.09 -16.81
N CYS A 547 -37.36 -31.08 -16.18
CA CYS A 547 -38.03 -30.14 -15.29
C CYS A 547 -37.78 -28.71 -15.79
N ALA A 548 -38.85 -27.93 -15.74
CA ALA A 548 -39.09 -26.68 -16.43
C ALA A 548 -38.21 -25.51 -15.99
N ARG A 549 -37.92 -24.61 -16.93
CA ARG A 549 -37.40 -23.25 -16.68
C ARG A 549 -38.57 -22.29 -16.45
N PRO A 550 -38.45 -21.32 -15.52
CA PRO A 550 -39.43 -20.25 -15.37
C PRO A 550 -39.26 -19.16 -16.45
N VAL A 551 -40.40 -18.63 -16.91
CA VAL A 551 -40.57 -17.54 -17.89
C VAL A 551 -40.35 -16.18 -17.20
N PRO A 552 -39.66 -15.20 -17.82
CA PRO A 552 -39.50 -13.86 -17.25
C PRO A 552 -40.74 -12.95 -17.50
N PRO A 553 -40.96 -11.92 -16.66
CA PRO A 553 -42.10 -11.01 -16.79
C PRO A 553 -41.95 -10.01 -17.96
N PRO A 554 -43.07 -9.44 -18.46
CA PRO A 554 -43.04 -8.50 -19.59
C PRO A 554 -42.50 -7.11 -19.19
N PRO A 555 -41.97 -6.33 -20.16
CA PRO A 555 -41.40 -5.01 -19.90
C PRO A 555 -42.46 -3.93 -19.65
N PRO A 556 -42.12 -2.84 -18.95
CA PRO A 556 -43.05 -1.74 -18.67
C PRO A 556 -43.25 -0.80 -19.87
N ASN A 557 -44.47 -0.27 -19.95
CA ASN A 557 -44.98 0.64 -20.97
C ASN A 557 -44.12 1.89 -21.22
N SER A 558 -43.89 2.20 -22.49
CA SER A 558 -43.36 3.49 -22.95
C SER A 558 -44.43 4.60 -22.83
N PRO A 559 -44.08 5.83 -22.41
CA PRO A 559 -45.00 6.95 -22.46
C PRO A 559 -45.10 7.55 -23.88
N ALA A 560 -46.31 8.00 -24.20
CA ALA A 560 -46.74 8.51 -25.49
C ALA A 560 -45.99 9.77 -25.96
N ARG A 561 -45.77 9.85 -27.28
CA ARG A 561 -45.44 11.10 -27.99
C ARG A 561 -46.66 12.04 -27.98
N PRO A 562 -46.50 13.36 -27.82
CA PRO A 562 -47.51 14.31 -28.23
C PRO A 562 -47.38 14.60 -29.74
N SER A 563 -48.52 14.63 -30.44
CA SER A 563 -48.63 15.18 -31.79
C SER A 563 -48.91 16.70 -31.73
N PRO A 564 -48.63 17.43 -32.82
CA PRO A 564 -48.53 18.89 -32.81
C PRO A 564 -49.86 19.56 -33.15
N ARG A 565 -50.09 20.79 -32.65
CA ARG A 565 -50.87 21.80 -33.38
C ARG A 565 -50.81 23.19 -32.73
N ALA A 566 -50.71 24.15 -33.65
CA ALA A 566 -51.03 25.59 -33.63
C ALA A 566 -50.10 26.50 -32.81
#